data_AF-A0A316RR04-F1
#
_entry.id   AF-A0A316RR04-F1
#
_cell.length_a   1.000
_cell.length_b   1.000
_cell.length_c   1.000
_cell.angle_alpha   90.00
_cell.angle_beta   90.00
_cell.angle_gamma   90.00
#
_symmetry.space_group_name_H-M   'P 1'
#
loop_
_entity.id
_entity.type
_entity.pdbx_description
1 polymer ?
#
loop_
_entity_poly.entity_id
_entity_poly.type
_entity_poly.pdbx_seq_one_letter_code
_entity_poly.pdbx_strand_id
1 'polypeptide(L)'
;MAIENGEWVMRGLSWDSPCRIRSWEELICRIDEVGFLPLFKNEIDGFSAEEHTSGLYWWSGDPEQDPWEWRQLIARSGRVAYGKF
;
A
#
# COMPACT_ATOMS: atom_id res chain seq x y z
N MET A 1 -2.32 0.07 9.67
CA MET A 1 -3.68 0.48 10.05
C MET A 1 -3.73 0.41 11.56
N ALA A 2 -3.80 1.55 12.22
CA ALA A 2 -3.97 1.64 13.67
C ALA A 2 -5.30 2.32 13.99
N ILE A 3 -5.92 1.93 15.10
CA ILE A 3 -7.02 2.69 15.68
C ILE A 3 -6.42 3.53 16.81
N GLU A 4 -6.40 4.83 16.61
CA GLU A 4 -5.92 5.79 17.62
C GLU A 4 -7.10 6.71 17.95
N ASN A 5 -7.51 6.76 19.23
CA ASN A 5 -8.68 7.52 19.69
C ASN A 5 -10.00 7.23 18.95
N GLY A 6 -10.15 6.03 18.38
CA GLY A 6 -11.34 5.64 17.60
C GLY A 6 -11.29 6.05 16.13
N GLU A 7 -10.21 6.72 15.70
CA GLU A 7 -9.97 7.07 14.31
C GLU A 7 -8.98 6.10 13.67
N TRP A 8 -9.23 5.77 12.40
CA TRP A 8 -8.30 4.97 11.60
C TRP A 8 -7.15 5.86 11.13
N VAL A 9 -5.93 5.54 11.56
CA VAL A 9 -4.74 6.28 11.17
C VAL A 9 -3.88 5.40 10.25
N MET A 10 -3.54 5.95 9.09
CA MET A 10 -2.51 5.42 8.20
C MET A 10 -1.23 6.20 8.41
N ARG A 11 -0.16 5.50 8.82
CA ARG A 11 1.11 6.16 9.15
C ARG A 11 1.80 6.64 7.87
N GLY A 12 1.95 5.73 6.90
CA GLY A 12 2.45 6.06 5.58
C GLY A 12 3.82 6.73 5.54
N LEU A 13 4.26 7.05 4.32
CA LEU A 13 5.30 8.04 4.07
C LEU A 13 4.67 9.42 3.83
N SER A 14 5.48 10.46 4.01
CA SER A 14 5.10 11.80 3.57
C SER A 14 4.84 11.83 2.05
N TRP A 15 3.94 12.72 1.63
CA TRP A 15 3.57 12.87 0.23
C TRP A 15 4.79 13.12 -0.68
N ASP A 16 5.70 13.99 -0.24
CA ASP A 16 6.89 14.41 -0.96
C ASP A 16 8.09 13.45 -0.78
N SER A 17 7.91 12.33 -0.06
CA SER A 17 8.99 11.38 0.11
C SER A 17 9.49 10.86 -1.25
N PRO A 18 10.81 10.90 -1.52
CA PRO A 18 11.36 10.37 -2.76
C PRO A 18 11.27 8.84 -2.83
N CYS A 19 11.16 8.16 -1.67
CA CYS A 19 11.07 6.70 -1.56
C CYS A 19 9.63 6.19 -1.60
N ARG A 20 8.63 7.08 -1.77
CA ARG A 20 7.23 6.69 -1.82
C ARG A 20 6.90 5.98 -3.14
N ILE A 21 6.21 4.86 -3.04
CA ILE A 21 5.51 4.21 -4.14
C ILE A 21 4.32 5.07 -4.55
N ARG A 22 4.29 5.48 -5.81
CA ARG A 22 3.33 6.45 -6.37
C ARG A 22 2.34 5.84 -7.35
N SER A 23 2.52 4.58 -7.72
CA SER A 23 1.60 3.88 -8.60
C SER A 23 1.48 2.40 -8.27
N TRP A 24 0.43 1.77 -8.80
CA TRP A 24 0.20 0.34 -8.64
C TRP A 24 1.27 -0.50 -9.37
N GLU A 25 1.84 0.01 -10.47
CA GLU A 25 2.95 -0.64 -11.18
C GLU A 25 4.24 -0.64 -10.34
N GLU A 26 4.57 0.47 -9.68
CA GLU A 26 5.69 0.53 -8.75
C GLU A 26 5.47 -0.44 -7.56
N LEU A 27 4.23 -0.58 -7.09
CA LEU A 27 3.89 -1.56 -6.05
C LEU A 27 4.10 -3.00 -6.55
N ILE A 28 3.77 -3.32 -7.81
CA ILE A 28 4.08 -4.64 -8.39
C ILE A 28 5.59 -4.86 -8.44
N CYS A 29 6.37 -3.89 -8.91
CA CYS A 29 7.83 -4.01 -8.93
C CYS A 29 8.38 -4.32 -7.54
N ARG A 30 7.88 -3.62 -6.50
CA ARG A 30 8.25 -3.90 -5.12
C ARG A 30 7.89 -5.32 -4.70
N ILE A 31 6.69 -5.80 -5.04
CA ILE A 31 6.22 -7.15 -4.71
C ILE A 31 7.06 -8.20 -5.43
N ASP A 32 7.42 -7.99 -6.69
CA ASP A 32 8.27 -8.91 -7.46
C ASP A 32 9.68 -9.05 -6.83
N GLU A 33 10.21 -7.97 -6.24
CA GLU A 33 11.49 -8.02 -5.52
C GLU A 33 11.44 -8.84 -4.22
N VAL A 34 10.32 -8.78 -3.48
CA VAL A 34 10.22 -9.43 -2.14
C VAL A 34 9.41 -10.73 -2.13
N GLY A 35 8.69 -11.04 -3.20
CA GLY A 35 7.80 -12.19 -3.35
C GLY A 35 6.38 -11.99 -2.81
N PHE A 36 6.20 -11.25 -1.72
CA PHE A 36 4.88 -10.84 -1.20
C PHE A 36 5.02 -9.60 -0.32
N LEU A 37 3.94 -8.81 -0.19
CA LEU A 37 3.94 -7.62 0.65
C LEU A 37 2.61 -7.48 1.39
N PRO A 38 2.60 -7.46 2.74
CA PRO A 38 1.41 -7.12 3.52
C PRO A 38 0.87 -5.74 3.17
N LEU A 39 -0.45 -5.57 3.21
CA LEU A 39 -1.06 -4.28 2.90
C LEU A 39 -0.82 -3.26 4.00
N PHE A 40 -0.92 -3.70 5.26
CA PHE A 40 -0.78 -2.85 6.46
C PHE A 40 0.51 -3.14 7.20
N LYS A 41 0.98 -2.14 7.96
CA LYS A 41 2.12 -2.27 8.87
C LYS A 41 1.92 -3.46 9.80
N ASN A 42 3.01 -4.20 10.01
CA ASN A 42 3.08 -5.35 10.89
C ASN A 42 4.32 -5.22 11.81
N GLU A 43 4.74 -6.31 12.44
CA GLU A 43 5.88 -6.33 13.36
C GLU A 43 7.24 -6.15 12.66
N ILE A 44 7.28 -6.28 11.33
CA ILE A 44 8.47 -6.09 10.49
C ILE A 44 8.43 -4.68 9.90
N ASP A 45 9.33 -3.82 10.37
CA ASP A 45 9.44 -2.45 9.89
C ASP A 45 9.83 -2.38 8.40
N GLY A 46 9.14 -1.51 7.67
CA GLY A 46 9.39 -1.29 6.24
C GLY A 46 8.94 -2.45 5.35
N PHE A 47 8.13 -3.37 5.87
CA PHE A 47 7.63 -4.53 5.14
C PHE A 47 6.10 -4.51 5.03
N SER A 48 5.57 -3.40 4.49
CA SER A 48 4.16 -3.28 4.13
C SER A 48 3.93 -2.22 3.05
N ALA A 49 2.84 -2.35 2.28
CA ALA A 49 2.44 -1.33 1.32
C ALA A 49 2.14 0.01 2.01
N GLU A 50 1.51 -0.02 3.20
CA GLU A 50 1.31 1.15 4.06
C GLU A 50 2.61 1.92 4.29
N GLU A 51 3.70 1.25 4.68
CA GLU A 51 4.97 1.92 4.99
C GLU A 51 5.73 2.45 3.77
N HIS A 52 5.30 2.08 2.56
CA HIS A 52 5.88 2.56 1.30
C HIS A 52 4.99 3.56 0.55
N THR A 53 3.76 3.81 1.02
CA THR A 53 2.77 4.67 0.33
C THR A 53 2.37 5.87 1.19
N SER A 54 1.73 6.88 0.59
CA SER A 54 1.22 8.01 1.36
C SER A 54 0.04 7.57 2.21
N GLY A 55 -0.03 8.01 3.47
CA GLY A 55 -1.20 7.81 4.33
C GLY A 55 -2.45 8.57 3.87
N LEU A 56 -2.31 9.57 3.00
CA LEU A 56 -3.36 10.55 2.68
C LEU A 56 -4.51 10.02 1.83
N TYR A 57 -4.25 9.06 0.93
CA TYR A 57 -5.19 8.65 -0.12
C TYR A 57 -5.83 7.30 0.11
N TRP A 58 -5.48 6.61 1.20
CA TRP A 58 -6.10 5.34 1.54
C TRP A 58 -7.62 5.50 1.68
N TRP A 59 -8.37 4.65 0.97
CA TRP A 59 -9.84 4.65 0.92
C TRP A 59 -10.47 5.91 0.31
N SER A 60 -9.69 6.74 -0.41
CA SER A 60 -10.23 7.87 -1.16
C SER A 60 -11.04 7.43 -2.39
N GLY A 61 -10.81 6.21 -2.89
CA GLY A 61 -11.39 5.71 -4.13
C GLY A 61 -10.73 6.26 -5.39
N ASP A 62 -9.65 7.05 -5.27
CA ASP A 62 -8.87 7.54 -6.40
C ASP A 62 -7.91 6.45 -6.89
N PRO A 63 -8.14 5.81 -8.06
CA PRO A 63 -7.28 4.72 -8.52
C PRO A 63 -5.85 5.15 -8.85
N GLU A 64 -5.58 6.45 -9.04
CA GLU A 64 -4.23 6.95 -9.31
C GLU A 64 -3.39 7.06 -8.02
N GLN A 65 -4.02 7.20 -6.86
CA GLN A 65 -3.33 7.49 -5.60
C GLN A 65 -3.61 6.48 -4.47
N ASP A 66 -4.75 5.79 -4.50
CA ASP A 66 -5.26 4.98 -3.39
C ASP A 66 -4.69 3.56 -3.40
N PRO A 67 -3.80 3.20 -2.44
CA PRO A 67 -3.24 1.84 -2.37
C PRO A 67 -4.30 0.78 -2.06
N TRP A 68 -5.44 1.16 -1.47
CA TRP A 68 -6.56 0.26 -1.27
C TRP A 68 -7.19 -0.16 -2.61
N GLU A 69 -7.34 0.78 -3.55
CA GLU A 69 -7.88 0.49 -4.88
C GLU A 69 -6.88 -0.24 -5.79
N TRP A 70 -5.58 0.02 -5.60
CA TRP A 70 -4.53 -0.65 -6.37
C TRP A 70 -4.59 -2.18 -6.30
N ARG A 71 -5.10 -2.77 -5.21
CA ARG A 71 -5.30 -4.23 -5.13
C ARG A 71 -6.13 -4.78 -6.29
N GLN A 72 -7.13 -4.04 -6.75
CA GLN A 72 -7.95 -4.44 -7.89
C GLN A 72 -7.19 -4.34 -9.21
N LEU A 73 -6.44 -3.25 -9.40
CA LEU A 73 -5.64 -3.01 -10.61
C LEU A 73 -4.53 -4.05 -10.75
N ILE A 74 -3.84 -4.30 -9.65
CA ILE A 74 -2.77 -5.27 -9.55
C ILE A 74 -3.30 -6.68 -9.84
N ALA A 75 -4.44 -7.08 -9.25
CA ALA A 75 -5.05 -8.38 -9.54
C ALA A 75 -5.46 -8.51 -11.02
N ARG A 76 -6.00 -7.45 -11.63
CA ARG A 76 -6.36 -7.43 -13.07
C ARG A 76 -5.16 -7.59 -13.99
N SER A 77 -3.95 -7.22 -13.54
CA SER A 77 -2.72 -7.41 -14.32
C SER A 77 -2.31 -8.89 -14.49
N GLY A 78 -2.81 -9.79 -13.64
CA GLY A 78 -2.43 -11.20 -13.62
C GLY A 78 -1.03 -11.49 -13.06
N ARG A 79 -0.28 -10.47 -12.62
CA ARG A 79 1.09 -10.63 -12.07
C ARG A 79 1.11 -10.93 -10.58
N VAL A 80 0.17 -10.36 -9.84
CA VAL A 80 0.09 -10.45 -8.39
C VAL A 80 -1.36 -10.70 -8.00
N ALA A 81 -1.57 -11.57 -7.01
CA ALA A 81 -2.88 -11.83 -6.43
C ALA A 81 -3.03 -11.10 -5.09
N TYR A 82 -4.24 -10.66 -4.78
CA TYR A 82 -4.60 -10.17 -3.45
C TYR A 82 -5.44 -11.24 -2.72
N GLY A 83 -5.06 -11.54 -1.48
CA GLY A 83 -5.78 -12.47 -0.62
C GLY A 83 -5.83 -11.96 0.82
N LYS A 84 -6.90 -12.30 1.53
CA LYS A 84 -7.05 -12.10 2.96
C LYS A 84 -6.91 -13.46 3.64
N PHE A 85 -5.95 -13.56 4.56
CA PHE A 85 -5.59 -14.80 5.25
C PHE A 85 -5.65 -14.58 6.76
#